data_AF-A0A432EWT3-F1
#
_entry.id   AF-A0A432EWT3-F1
#
_cell.length_a   1.000
_cell.length_b   1.000
_cell.length_c   1.000
_cell.angle_alpha   90.00
_cell.angle_beta   90.00
_cell.angle_gamma   90.00
#
_symmetry.space_group_name_H-M   'P 1'
#
loop_
_entity.id
_entity.type
_entity.pdbx_description
1 polymer ?
#
loop_
_entity_poly.entity_id
_entity_poly.type
_entity_poly.pdbx_seq_one_letter_code
_entity_poly.pdbx_strand_id
1 'polypeptide(L)'
;MADRGAAQAVLRPGPAVELMFPGPLIFLCFAVVISLLGVLVLLYEFRRKRFEPEPTEDRVFRCEDCAYVYTDDHDVDRSRCPECGLFNSPFVF
;
A
#
# COMPACT_ATOMS: atom_id res chain seq x y z
N MET A 1 24.26 -44.59 -56.95
CA MET A 1 22.92 -44.22 -57.47
C MET A 1 21.97 -45.32 -57.04
N ALA A 2 20.92 -45.16 -56.25
CA ALA A 2 20.25 -44.03 -55.60
C ALA A 2 19.70 -44.61 -54.27
N ASP A 3 20.04 -43.99 -53.15
CA ASP A 3 19.18 -43.10 -52.38
C ASP A 3 18.38 -43.85 -51.31
N ARG A 4 18.96 -43.84 -50.09
CA ARG A 4 18.37 -44.34 -48.86
C ARG A 4 17.30 -43.34 -48.42
N GLY A 5 16.12 -43.42 -49.05
CA GLY A 5 14.89 -42.75 -48.59
C GLY A 5 14.34 -43.38 -47.31
N ALA A 6 15.18 -43.55 -46.30
CA ALA A 6 14.80 -44.02 -44.98
C ALA A 6 14.09 -42.88 -44.25
N ALA A 7 12.77 -42.97 -44.23
CA ALA A 7 11.96 -42.73 -43.05
C ALA A 7 12.29 -41.42 -42.28
N GLN A 8 12.12 -40.28 -42.92
CA GLN A 8 11.67 -39.10 -42.19
C GLN A 8 10.16 -39.21 -41.94
N ALA A 9 9.79 -40.18 -41.10
CA ALA A 9 8.55 -40.08 -40.35
C ALA A 9 8.75 -38.90 -39.40
N VAL A 10 8.36 -37.71 -39.88
CA VAL A 10 8.17 -36.53 -39.05
C VAL A 10 7.21 -36.96 -37.94
N LEU A 11 7.78 -37.29 -36.79
CA LEU A 11 7.05 -37.52 -35.56
C LEU A 11 6.44 -36.15 -35.23
N ARG A 12 5.24 -35.89 -35.74
CA ARG A 12 4.47 -34.74 -35.31
C ARG A 12 4.17 -34.96 -33.83
N PRO A 13 4.67 -34.11 -32.92
CA PRO A 13 4.22 -34.17 -31.55
C PRO A 13 2.70 -33.95 -31.57
N GLY A 14 1.96 -34.93 -31.06
CA GLY A 14 0.50 -34.83 -30.96
C GLY A 14 0.10 -33.67 -30.04
N PRO A 15 -1.18 -33.26 -30.05
CA PRO A 15 -1.69 -32.14 -29.25
C PRO A 15 -1.51 -32.33 -27.73
N ALA A 16 -1.13 -33.53 -27.28
CA ALA A 16 -0.79 -33.82 -25.90
C ALA A 16 0.58 -33.28 -25.45
N VAL A 17 1.52 -33.00 -26.37
CA VAL A 17 2.85 -32.47 -26.00
C VAL A 17 2.77 -30.98 -25.60
N GLU A 18 1.75 -30.25 -26.07
CA GLU A 18 1.49 -28.88 -25.59
C GLU A 18 0.91 -28.84 -24.16
N LEU A 19 0.31 -29.93 -23.68
CA LEU A 19 -0.11 -30.06 -22.26
C LEU A 19 1.07 -30.32 -21.31
N MET A 20 2.28 -30.58 -21.84
CA MET A 20 3.50 -30.91 -21.08
C MET A 20 4.46 -29.71 -20.92
N PHE A 21 3.98 -28.48 -21.06
CA PHE A 21 4.67 -27.31 -20.51
C PHE A 21 3.74 -26.67 -19.47
N PRO A 22 3.73 -27.17 -18.23
CA PRO A 22 2.97 -26.53 -17.15
C PRO A 22 3.57 -25.16 -16.80
N GLY A 23 4.79 -24.84 -17.24
CA GLY A 23 5.48 -23.58 -16.98
C GLY A 23 4.67 -22.33 -17.35
N PRO A 24 4.25 -22.16 -18.62
CA PRO A 24 3.38 -21.05 -19.03
C PRO A 24 2.07 -20.95 -18.25
N LEU A 25 1.42 -22.07 -17.93
CA LEU A 25 0.18 -22.08 -17.15
C LEU A 25 0.42 -21.68 -15.70
N ILE A 26 1.44 -22.24 -15.06
CA ILE A 26 1.85 -21.89 -13.69
C ILE A 26 2.24 -20.41 -13.62
N PHE A 27 3.03 -19.95 -14.60
CA PHE A 27 3.43 -18.55 -14.72
C PHE A 27 2.22 -17.64 -14.86
N LEU A 28 1.25 -18.00 -15.71
CA LEU A 28 0.02 -17.23 -15.90
C LEU A 28 -0.82 -17.20 -14.62
N CYS A 29 -1.01 -18.33 -13.95
CA CYS A 29 -1.71 -18.38 -12.67
C CYS A 29 -1.02 -17.50 -11.61
N PHE A 30 0.31 -17.58 -11.50
CA PHE A 30 1.08 -16.77 -10.58
C PHE A 30 1.00 -15.28 -10.92
N ALA A 31 1.15 -14.92 -12.19
CA ALA A 31 1.03 -13.54 -12.67
C ALA A 31 -0.35 -12.96 -12.37
N VAL A 32 -1.43 -13.74 -12.54
CA VAL A 32 -2.80 -13.33 -12.22
C VAL A 32 -2.95 -13.10 -10.71
N VAL A 33 -2.51 -14.03 -9.87
CA VAL A 33 -2.62 -13.92 -8.41
C VAL A 33 -1.84 -12.71 -7.89
N ILE A 34 -0.59 -12.52 -8.33
CA ILE A 34 0.22 -11.38 -7.90
C ILE A 34 -0.35 -10.06 -8.42
N SER A 35 -0.86 -10.03 -9.66
CA SER A 35 -1.51 -8.83 -10.21
C SER A 35 -2.76 -8.45 -9.40
N LEU A 36 -3.61 -9.43 -9.06
CA LEU A 36 -4.79 -9.21 -8.23
C LEU A 36 -4.40 -8.70 -6.83
N LEU A 37 -3.41 -9.32 -6.19
CA LEU A 37 -2.93 -8.87 -4.89
C LEU A 37 -2.36 -7.45 -4.95
N GLY A 38 -1.59 -7.13 -6.00
CA GLY A 38 -1.05 -5.80 -6.24
C GLY A 38 -2.16 -4.75 -6.40
N VAL A 39 -3.21 -5.05 -7.18
CA VAL A 39 -4.37 -4.17 -7.32
C VAL A 39 -5.08 -3.98 -5.98
N LEU A 40 -5.28 -5.05 -5.19
CA LEU A 40 -5.91 -4.96 -3.87
C LEU A 40 -5.10 -4.10 -2.90
N VAL A 41 -3.77 -4.25 -2.87
CA VAL A 41 -2.88 -3.42 -2.05
C VAL A 41 -2.93 -1.96 -2.49
N LEU A 42 -2.88 -1.68 -3.79
CA LEU A 42 -3.01 -0.33 -4.30
C LEU A 42 -4.35 0.29 -3.91
N LEU A 43 -5.46 -0.43 -4.09
CA LEU A 43 -6.79 0.04 -3.68
C LEU A 43 -6.87 0.26 -2.17
N TYR A 44 -6.27 -0.62 -1.36
CA TYR A 44 -6.20 -0.46 0.09
C TYR A 44 -5.44 0.81 0.47
N GLU A 45 -4.26 1.05 -0.09
CA GLU A 45 -3.46 2.24 0.17
C GLU A 45 -4.15 3.53 -0.32
N PHE A 46 -4.78 3.49 -1.50
CA PHE A 46 -5.56 4.62 -2.00
C PHE A 46 -6.77 4.93 -1.11
N ARG A 47 -7.39 3.91 -0.49
CA ARG A 47 -8.47 4.11 0.48
C ARG A 47 -7.93 4.58 1.82
N ARG A 48 -6.84 4.00 2.32
CA ARG A 48 -6.20 4.36 3.58
C ARG A 48 -5.77 5.82 3.60
N LYS A 49 -5.13 6.31 2.52
CA LYS A 49 -4.77 7.72 2.34
C LYS A 49 -5.95 8.69 2.37
N ARG A 50 -7.19 8.22 2.18
CA ARG A 50 -8.39 9.06 2.33
C ARG A 50 -8.96 9.08 3.76
N PHE A 51 -8.50 8.19 4.64
CA PHE A 51 -9.10 7.98 5.96
C PHE A 51 -8.16 8.21 7.14
N GLU A 52 -6.84 8.18 6.95
CA GLU A 52 -5.92 8.71 7.96
C GLU A 52 -5.92 10.24 7.83
N PRO A 53 -6.40 11.00 8.85
CA PRO A 53 -6.11 12.42 8.94
C PRO A 53 -4.58 12.58 8.84
N GLU A 54 -4.11 13.62 8.15
CA GLU A 54 -2.69 13.97 8.26
C GLU A 54 -2.34 14.02 9.75
N PRO A 55 -1.16 13.50 10.18
CA PRO A 55 -0.75 13.58 11.56
C PRO A 55 -0.93 15.02 12.02
N THR A 56 -1.89 15.28 12.90
CA THR A 56 -2.16 16.65 13.32
C THR A 56 -0.97 17.08 14.16
N GLU A 57 -0.27 18.12 13.71
CA GLU A 57 0.86 18.70 14.44
C GLU A 57 0.34 19.52 15.63
N ASP A 58 -0.40 18.89 16.54
CA ASP A 58 -1.00 19.60 17.67
C ASP A 58 0.09 20.29 18.48
N ARG A 59 -0.12 21.58 18.77
CA ARG A 59 0.79 22.36 19.62
C ARG A 59 0.50 22.05 21.07
N VAL A 60 1.56 21.90 21.86
CA VAL A 60 1.43 21.78 23.32
C VAL A 60 1.29 23.18 23.91
N PHE A 61 0.31 23.35 24.80
CA PHE A 61 0.10 24.56 25.59
C PHE A 61 0.24 24.21 27.07
N ARG A 62 0.76 25.16 27.85
CA ARG A 62 0.79 25.10 29.31
C ARG A 62 0.14 26.35 29.86
N CYS A 63 -0.87 26.19 30.69
CA CYS A 63 -1.55 27.33 31.27
C CYS A 63 -0.66 28.09 32.26
N GLU A 64 -0.56 29.41 32.11
CA GLU A 64 0.23 30.26 33.01
C GLU A 64 -0.41 30.41 34.40
N ASP A 65 -1.72 30.23 34.51
CA ASP A 65 -2.48 30.39 35.75
C ASP A 65 -2.63 29.08 36.54
N CYS A 66 -3.19 28.04 35.91
CA CYS A 66 -3.47 26.76 36.59
C CYS A 66 -2.43 25.65 36.31
N ALA A 67 -1.41 25.90 35.49
CA ALA A 67 -0.39 24.93 35.09
C ALA A 67 -0.88 23.67 34.33
N TYR A 68 -2.16 23.60 33.94
CA TYR A 68 -2.70 22.53 33.11
C TYR A 68 -2.02 22.47 31.74
N VAL A 69 -1.62 21.27 31.30
CA VAL A 69 -0.98 21.02 30.00
C VAL A 69 -1.97 20.34 29.07
N TYR A 70 -2.09 20.85 27.86
CA TYR A 70 -3.06 20.39 26.88
C TYR A 70 -2.53 20.59 25.45
N THR A 71 -3.22 20.03 24.48
CA THR A 71 -2.92 20.18 23.05
C THR A 71 -4.08 20.86 22.33
N ASP A 72 -3.77 21.58 21.25
CA ASP A 72 -4.75 22.20 20.36
C ASP A 72 -4.20 22.25 18.93
N ASP A 73 -5.06 22.57 17.96
CA ASP A 73 -4.74 22.57 16.53
C ASP A 73 -3.49 23.40 16.19
N HIS A 74 -2.70 22.95 15.21
CA HIS A 74 -1.44 23.63 14.84
C HIS A 74 -1.65 25.07 14.33
N ASP A 75 -2.81 25.35 13.76
CA ASP A 75 -3.13 26.64 13.13
C ASP A 75 -3.56 27.71 14.14
N VAL A 76 -3.63 27.39 15.44
CA VAL A 76 -3.93 28.37 16.47
C VAL A 76 -2.67 29.00 17.06
N ASP A 77 -2.63 30.34 17.08
CA ASP A 77 -1.58 31.12 17.73
C ASP A 77 -1.74 31.17 19.25
N ARG A 78 -2.97 31.00 19.74
CA ARG A 78 -3.32 30.96 21.17
C ARG A 78 -4.48 30.02 21.38
N SER A 79 -4.44 29.26 22.46
CA SER A 79 -5.51 28.35 22.83
C SER A 79 -6.05 28.61 24.23
N ARG A 80 -7.34 28.38 24.42
CA ARG A 80 -8.03 28.55 25.69
C ARG A 80 -7.84 27.33 26.57
N CYS A 81 -7.38 27.54 27.80
CA CYS A 81 -7.25 26.47 28.80
C CYS A 81 -8.61 25.81 29.07
N PRO A 82 -8.73 24.47 28.96
CA PRO A 82 -9.97 23.75 29.27
C PRO A 82 -10.43 23.88 30.73
N GLU A 83 -9.50 24.12 31.66
CA GLU A 83 -9.79 24.19 33.09
C GLU A 83 -10.22 25.59 33.55
N CYS A 84 -9.36 26.61 33.34
CA CYS A 84 -9.63 27.97 33.84
C CYS A 84 -10.08 28.96 32.76
N GLY A 85 -9.99 28.59 31.48
CA GLY A 85 -10.43 29.44 30.38
C GLY A 85 -9.47 30.57 29.97
N LEU A 86 -8.26 30.64 30.54
CA LEU A 86 -7.21 31.59 30.13
C LEU A 86 -6.68 31.25 28.74
N PHE A 87 -6.46 32.26 27.90
CA PHE A 87 -5.77 32.07 26.61
C PHE A 87 -4.26 32.04 26.81
N ASN A 88 -3.61 30.96 26.38
CA ASN A 88 -2.16 30.77 26.49
C ASN A 88 -1.52 30.69 25.10
N SER A 89 -0.25 31.06 25.03
CA SER A 89 0.60 30.82 23.85
C SER A 89 1.19 29.40 23.89
N PRO A 90 1.64 28.86 22.73
CA PRO A 90 2.28 27.56 22.66
C PRO A 90 3.50 27.46 23.58
N PHE A 91 3.67 26.30 24.19
CA PHE A 91 4.79 25.98 25.06
C PHE A 91 5.85 25.19 24.28
N VAL A 92 7.10 25.63 24.37
CA VAL A 92 8.26 24.95 23.78
C VAL A 92 9.18 24.54 24.93
N PHE A 93 9.67 23.31 24.89
CA PHE A 93 10.58 22.74 25.90
C PHE A 93 11.98 23.35 25.84
#